data_AF-A0A7J9LH70-F1
#
_entry.id   AF-A0A7J9LH70-F1
#
_cell.length_a   1.000
_cell.length_b   1.000
_cell.length_c   1.000
_cell.angle_alpha   90.00
_cell.angle_beta   90.00
_cell.angle_gamma   90.00
#
_symmetry.space_group_name_H-M   'P 1'
#
loop_
_entity.id
_entity.type
_entity.pdbx_description
1 polymer ?
#
loop_
_entity_poly.entity_id
_entity_poly.type
_entity_poly.pdbx_seq_one_letter_code
_entity_poly.pdbx_strand_id
1 'polypeptide(L)'
;MLLMDSSTKISFNRCIRDGDLVIVYERHDTMKAVKVCENSVLQNRFGVFKHSDWIGKPFGSKVFSNKGGFVYLLAPTPELWTLVLSHRTQILYIADISFVIMYLEVVPGCLVLESGTGSGSLTTSFARAVSPMGHVYTFDFHEQRAASA
;
A
#
# COMPACT_ATOMS: atom_id res chain seq x y z
N MET A 1 0.64 1.19 -5.93
CA MET A 1 0.75 0.11 -6.93
C MET A 1 1.96 0.40 -7.82
N LEU A 2 2.81 -0.59 -8.08
CA LEU A 2 3.94 -0.42 -8.99
C LEU A 2 3.39 -0.05 -10.38
N LEU A 3 3.93 0.98 -11.01
CA LEU A 3 3.58 1.35 -12.38
C LEU A 3 4.04 0.21 -13.29
N MET A 4 3.09 -0.41 -13.98
CA MET A 4 3.34 -1.41 -15.01
C MET A 4 3.15 -0.70 -16.35
N ASP A 5 4.24 -0.36 -17.02
CA ASP A 5 4.21 -0.08 -18.45
C ASP A 5 4.35 -1.41 -19.21
N SER A 6 3.66 -1.50 -20.34
CA SER A 6 3.52 -2.62 -21.28
C SER A 6 4.84 -3.31 -21.68
N SER A 7 5.99 -2.71 -21.36
CA SER A 7 7.33 -3.19 -21.70
C SER A 7 8.28 -3.31 -20.49
N THR A 8 7.86 -3.04 -19.25
CA THR A 8 8.80 -2.75 -18.15
C THR A 8 8.93 -3.88 -17.12
N LYS A 9 10.16 -4.40 -17.00
CA LYS A 9 10.61 -5.23 -15.87
C LYS A 9 10.23 -4.59 -14.54
N ILE A 10 9.89 -5.41 -13.53
CA ILE A 10 9.74 -4.94 -12.14
C ILE A 10 11.02 -4.17 -11.76
N SER A 11 10.88 -2.86 -11.56
CA SER A 11 12.00 -1.98 -11.21
C SER A 11 11.91 -1.60 -9.73
N PHE A 12 12.91 -2.01 -8.96
CA PHE A 12 13.07 -1.63 -7.56
C PHE A 12 13.79 -0.28 -7.39
N ASN A 13 14.21 0.35 -8.50
CA ASN A 13 14.94 1.62 -8.49
C ASN A 13 14.01 2.83 -8.60
N ARG A 14 12.73 2.68 -8.25
CA ARG A 14 11.77 3.79 -8.31
C ARG A 14 12.07 4.81 -7.20
N CYS A 15 12.23 6.06 -7.60
CA CYS A 15 12.26 7.19 -6.67
C CYS A 15 10.85 7.65 -6.31
N ILE A 16 10.71 8.16 -5.09
CA ILE A 16 9.51 8.78 -4.56
C ILE A 16 9.21 10.06 -5.35
N ARG A 17 7.96 10.22 -5.78
CA ARG A 17 7.47 11.42 -6.47
C ARG A 17 6.38 12.11 -5.65
N ASP A 18 6.11 13.37 -5.99
CA ASP A 18 4.94 14.06 -5.49
C ASP A 18 3.66 13.28 -5.86
N GLY A 19 2.71 13.18 -4.93
CA GLY A 19 1.49 12.40 -5.08
C GLY A 19 1.63 10.89 -4.80
N ASP A 20 2.84 10.34 -4.68
CA ASP A 20 3.03 8.91 -4.37
C ASP A 20 2.49 8.57 -2.97
N LEU A 21 1.94 7.36 -2.85
CA LEU A 21 1.64 6.76 -1.54
C LEU A 21 2.90 6.07 -1.02
N VAL A 22 3.34 6.43 0.18
CA VAL A 22 4.52 5.87 0.85
C VAL A 22 4.08 5.23 2.16
N ILE A 23 4.65 4.07 2.48
CA ILE A 23 4.51 3.48 3.82
C ILE A 23 5.66 3.97 4.67
N VAL A 24 5.36 4.85 5.63
CA VAL A 24 6.33 5.33 6.58
C VAL A 24 6.45 4.33 7.72
N TYR A 25 7.55 3.59 7.72
CA TYR A 25 7.87 2.63 8.77
C TYR A 25 8.62 3.33 9.90
N GLU A 26 7.98 3.40 11.07
CA GLU A 26 8.52 4.07 12.24
C GLU A 26 9.18 3.08 13.21
N ARG A 27 8.51 1.95 13.48
CA ARG A 27 8.96 0.82 14.32
C ARG A 27 8.30 -0.48 13.85
N HIS A 28 8.73 -1.60 14.43
CA HIS A 28 8.14 -2.93 14.16
C HIS A 28 6.62 -3.01 14.35
N ASP A 29 6.06 -2.20 15.25
CA ASP A 29 4.65 -2.15 15.62
C ASP A 29 3.91 -0.92 15.06
N THR A 30 4.62 -0.01 14.41
CA THR A 30 4.07 1.30 14.04
C THR A 30 4.52 1.73 12.65
N MET A 31 3.55 1.87 11.76
CA MET A 31 3.73 2.43 10.42
C MET A 31 2.45 3.12 9.95
N LYS A 32 2.59 3.97 8.94
CA LYS A 32 1.48 4.77 8.41
C LYS A 32 1.56 4.86 6.89
N ALA A 33 0.41 4.83 6.22
CA ALA A 33 0.32 5.24 4.83
C ALA A 33 0.27 6.77 4.75
N VAL A 34 1.18 7.37 3.98
CA VAL A 34 1.27 8.83 3.81
C VAL A 34 1.31 9.14 2.32
N LYS A 35 0.40 10.01 1.87
CA LYS A 35 0.46 10.59 0.53
C LYS A 35 1.50 11.71 0.52
N VAL A 36 2.49 11.60 -0.35
CA VAL A 36 3.54 12.59 -0.52
C VAL A 36 2.96 13.81 -1.20
N CYS A 37 3.25 14.98 -0.62
CA CYS A 37 2.82 16.29 -1.09
C CYS A 37 3.97 17.24 -0.75
N GLU A 38 4.61 17.86 -1.73
CA GLU A 38 5.85 18.66 -1.57
C GLU A 38 5.81 19.65 -0.39
N ASN A 39 4.67 20.34 -0.21
CA ASN A 39 4.46 21.35 0.82
C ASN A 39 3.97 20.79 2.17
N SER A 40 3.89 19.47 2.33
CA SER A 40 3.40 18.82 3.54
C SER A 40 4.52 18.30 4.41
N VAL A 41 4.18 18.06 5.68
CA VAL A 41 5.10 17.53 6.69
C VAL A 41 4.45 16.36 7.41
N LEU A 42 5.25 15.34 7.71
CA LEU A 42 4.89 14.30 8.66
C LEU A 42 5.47 14.67 10.03
N GLN A 43 4.61 14.70 11.04
CA GLN A 43 5.02 14.86 12.43
C GLN A 43 4.68 13.60 13.21
N ASN A 44 5.66 13.08 13.95
CA ASN A 44 5.48 11.94 14.85
C ASN A 44 6.44 12.03 16.03
N ARG A 45 6.48 10.99 16.88
CA ARG A 45 7.36 10.90 18.05
C ARG A 45 8.87 10.95 17.72
N PHE A 46 9.25 10.73 16.46
CA PHE A 46 10.64 10.75 15.99
C PHE A 46 11.07 12.09 15.40
N GLY A 47 10.13 13.04 15.27
CA GLY A 47 10.39 14.40 14.86
C GLY A 47 9.50 14.86 13.71
N VAL A 48 10.00 15.86 12.99
CA VAL A 48 9.33 16.48 11.85
C VAL A 48 10.09 16.13 10.59
N PHE A 49 9.38 15.64 9.58
CA PHE A 49 9.92 15.20 8.31
C PHE A 49 9.19 15.93 7.19
N LYS A 50 9.92 16.75 6.40
CA LYS A 50 9.34 17.46 5.26
C LYS A 50 9.26 16.51 4.07
N HIS A 51 8.11 16.49 3.39
CA HIS A 51 7.91 15.63 2.22
C HIS A 51 8.82 16.04 1.05
N SER A 52 9.17 17.33 0.94
CA SER A 52 10.18 17.84 0.01
C SER A 52 11.50 17.06 0.06
N ASP A 53 11.89 16.62 1.26
CA ASP A 53 13.16 15.92 1.48
C ASP A 53 13.07 14.44 1.07
N TRP A 54 11.87 13.95 0.76
CA TRP A 54 11.62 12.55 0.35
C TRP A 54 11.60 12.42 -1.17
N ILE A 55 11.11 13.44 -1.87
CA ILE A 55 10.98 13.43 -3.32
C ILE A 55 12.36 13.25 -3.95
N GLY A 56 12.45 12.36 -4.94
CA GLY A 56 13.70 11.99 -5.61
C GLY A 56 14.53 10.93 -4.87
N LYS A 57 14.26 10.64 -3.59
CA LYS A 57 14.91 9.51 -2.90
C LYS A 57 14.34 8.18 -3.36
N PRO A 58 15.14 7.10 -3.43
CA PRO A 58 14.63 5.76 -3.70
C PRO A 58 13.74 5.27 -2.55
N PHE A 59 12.74 4.46 -2.86
CA PHE A 59 12.04 3.69 -1.83
C PHE A 59 13.04 2.81 -1.04
N GLY A 60 12.75 2.59 0.24
CA GLY A 60 13.67 1.97 1.21
C GLY A 60 14.60 2.96 1.91
N SER A 61 14.61 4.24 1.51
CA SER A 61 15.47 5.25 2.12
C SER A 61 15.18 5.46 3.61
N LYS A 62 16.24 5.56 4.40
CA LYS A 62 16.21 6.08 5.77
C LYS A 62 16.27 7.61 5.73
N VAL A 63 15.30 8.28 6.35
CA VAL A 63 15.26 9.74 6.44
C VAL A 63 15.31 10.17 7.90
N PHE A 64 16.03 11.25 8.18
CA PHE A 64 16.28 11.75 9.52
C PHE A 64 15.45 13.00 9.80
N SER A 65 15.06 13.17 11.05
CA SER A 65 14.51 14.43 11.55
C SER A 65 15.63 15.33 12.04
N ASN A 66 15.34 16.62 12.20
CA ASN A 66 16.28 17.60 12.76
C ASN A 66 16.73 17.29 14.20
N LYS A 67 16.03 16.37 14.90
CA LYS A 67 16.33 15.97 16.29
C LYS A 67 17.02 14.59 16.37
N GLY A 68 17.49 14.04 15.25
CA GLY A 68 18.23 12.77 15.20
C GLY A 68 17.37 11.50 15.14
N GLY A 69 16.04 11.61 15.24
CA GLY A 69 15.14 10.48 14.97
C GLY A 69 15.10 10.13 13.48
N PHE A 70 14.60 8.94 13.14
CA PHE A 70 14.51 8.51 11.74
C PHE A 70 13.27 7.66 11.46
N VAL A 71 12.92 7.57 10.18
CA VAL A 71 11.92 6.63 9.64
C VAL A 71 12.42 6.03 8.33
N TYR A 72 11.83 4.92 7.90
CA TYR A 72 12.06 4.34 6.57
C TYR A 72 10.86 4.62 5.65
N LEU A 73 11.14 4.92 4.38
CA LEU A 73 10.13 5.23 3.37
C LEU A 73 9.94 4.03 2.44
N LEU A 74 8.98 3.15 2.73
CA LEU A 74 8.77 1.89 2.01
C LEU A 74 7.75 2.04 0.87
N ALA A 75 7.95 1.27 -0.20
CA ALA A 75 6.98 1.17 -1.27
C ALA A 75 5.72 0.43 -0.76
N PRO A 76 4.51 0.86 -1.15
CA PRO A 76 3.28 0.20 -0.72
C PRO A 76 3.15 -1.17 -1.37
N THR A 77 2.97 -2.20 -0.53
CA THR A 77 2.59 -3.56 -0.92
C THR A 77 1.25 -3.93 -0.26
N PRO A 78 0.49 -4.91 -0.79
CA PRO A 78 -0.71 -5.41 -0.11
C PRO A 78 -0.48 -5.82 1.34
N GLU A 79 0.66 -6.42 1.68
CA GLU A 79 1.01 -6.82 3.06
C GLU A 79 1.17 -5.60 3.97
N LEU A 80 1.94 -4.60 3.53
CA LEU A 80 2.12 -3.38 4.31
C LEU A 80 0.82 -2.59 4.40
N TRP A 81 0.06 -2.54 3.31
CA TRP A 81 -1.24 -1.88 3.24
C TRP A 81 -2.24 -2.51 4.23
N THR A 82 -2.31 -3.84 4.28
CA THR A 82 -3.15 -4.59 5.24
C THR A 82 -2.95 -4.13 6.69
N LEU A 83 -1.74 -3.72 7.04
CA LEU A 83 -1.37 -3.35 8.38
C LEU A 83 -1.54 -1.84 8.70
N VAL A 84 -1.76 -1.00 7.68
CA VAL A 84 -1.92 0.46 7.85
C VAL A 84 -3.23 1.03 7.34
N LEU A 85 -4.02 0.24 6.62
CA LEU A 85 -5.30 0.67 6.08
C LEU A 85 -6.24 1.10 7.20
N SER A 86 -7.15 2.01 6.87
CA SER A 86 -8.17 2.43 7.83
C SER A 86 -9.24 1.34 7.94
N HIS A 87 -9.35 0.74 9.12
CA HIS A 87 -10.36 -0.29 9.38
C HIS A 87 -11.76 0.32 9.38
N ARG A 88 -12.59 -0.12 8.43
CA ARG A 88 -14.04 0.13 8.41
C ARG A 88 -14.83 -1.12 8.78
N THR A 89 -14.19 -2.28 8.66
CA THR A 89 -14.72 -3.61 8.92
C THR A 89 -13.63 -4.46 9.56
N GLN A 90 -14.02 -5.65 10.03
CA GLN A 90 -13.04 -6.72 10.22
C GLN A 90 -12.38 -7.04 8.86
N ILE A 91 -11.08 -7.36 8.89
CA ILE A 91 -10.31 -7.69 7.69
C ILE A 91 -9.67 -9.07 7.82
N LEU A 92 -9.28 -9.64 6.68
CA LEU A 92 -8.32 -10.74 6.64
C LEU A 92 -6.89 -10.19 6.70
N TYR A 93 -6.03 -10.92 7.39
CA TYR A 93 -4.59 -10.67 7.44
C TYR A 93 -3.84 -11.63 6.53
N ILE A 94 -2.53 -11.39 6.36
CA ILE A 94 -1.72 -12.07 5.34
C ILE A 94 -1.73 -13.59 5.43
N ALA A 95 -1.85 -14.17 6.63
CA ALA A 95 -1.91 -15.63 6.80
C ALA A 95 -3.11 -16.21 6.04
N ASP A 96 -4.32 -15.71 6.33
CA ASP A 96 -5.55 -16.17 5.68
C ASP A 96 -5.59 -15.77 4.20
N ILE A 97 -5.19 -14.55 3.87
CA ILE A 97 -5.13 -14.06 2.48
C ILE A 97 -4.25 -14.98 1.63
N SER A 98 -3.08 -15.38 2.15
CA SER A 98 -2.16 -16.25 1.42
C SER A 98 -2.78 -17.61 1.12
N PHE A 99 -3.49 -18.20 2.08
CA PHE A 99 -4.24 -19.43 1.88
C PHE A 99 -5.36 -19.26 0.86
N VAL A 100 -6.18 -18.22 0.97
CA VAL A 100 -7.28 -17.97 0.02
C VAL A 100 -6.75 -17.88 -1.42
N ILE A 101 -5.70 -17.08 -1.64
CA ILE A 101 -5.09 -16.92 -2.98
C ILE A 101 -4.55 -18.25 -3.50
N MET A 102 -3.86 -19.01 -2.64
CA MET A 102 -3.26 -20.30 -3.01
C MET A 102 -4.33 -21.36 -3.33
N TYR A 103 -5.33 -21.54 -2.47
CA TYR A 103 -6.37 -22.56 -2.62
C TYR A 103 -7.34 -22.27 -3.77
N LEU A 104 -7.54 -21.00 -4.10
CA LEU A 104 -8.32 -20.60 -5.28
C LEU A 104 -7.48 -20.56 -6.57
N GLU A 105 -6.19 -20.92 -6.49
CA GLU A 105 -5.26 -20.93 -7.62
C GLU A 105 -5.24 -19.58 -8.39
N VAL A 106 -5.32 -18.47 -7.66
CA VAL A 106 -5.41 -17.14 -8.26
C VAL A 106 -4.04 -16.76 -8.82
N VAL A 107 -3.98 -16.64 -10.14
CA VAL A 107 -2.77 -16.33 -10.91
C VAL A 107 -3.00 -15.13 -11.85
N PRO A 108 -1.93 -14.53 -12.43
CA PRO A 108 -2.08 -13.46 -13.40
C PRO A 108 -3.04 -13.81 -14.53
N GLY A 109 -3.98 -12.92 -14.84
CA GLY A 109 -5.02 -13.14 -15.85
C GLY A 109 -6.35 -13.65 -15.31
N CYS A 110 -6.43 -14.11 -14.05
CA CYS A 110 -7.69 -14.55 -13.45
C CYS A 110 -8.72 -13.42 -13.34
N LEU A 111 -9.99 -13.77 -13.49
CA LEU A 111 -11.12 -12.94 -13.12
C LEU A 111 -11.62 -13.40 -11.75
N VAL A 112 -11.56 -12.51 -10.75
CA VAL A 112 -11.97 -12.80 -9.38
C VAL A 112 -13.22 -12.00 -9.04
N LEU A 113 -14.22 -12.68 -8.48
CA LEU A 113 -15.41 -12.07 -7.91
C LEU A 113 -15.28 -12.05 -6.38
N GLU A 114 -15.35 -10.88 -5.77
CA GLU A 114 -15.27 -10.67 -4.33
C GLU A 114 -16.55 -9.99 -3.83
N SER A 115 -17.10 -10.49 -2.72
CA SER A 115 -18.14 -9.80 -1.96
C SER A 115 -18.02 -10.25 -0.49
N GLY A 116 -17.86 -9.38 0.50
CA GLY A 116 -17.89 -7.91 0.45
C GLY A 116 -16.51 -7.22 0.34
N THR A 117 -16.44 -6.03 -0.28
CA THR A 117 -15.20 -5.22 -0.36
C THR A 117 -14.65 -4.80 1.01
N GLY A 118 -15.53 -4.35 1.92
CA GLY A 118 -15.17 -3.99 3.29
C GLY A 118 -14.09 -2.90 3.35
N SER A 119 -12.94 -3.24 3.93
CA SER A 119 -11.79 -2.31 4.05
C SER A 119 -10.74 -2.49 2.94
N GLY A 120 -10.98 -3.37 1.96
CA GLY A 120 -10.10 -3.55 0.79
C GLY A 120 -8.81 -4.34 1.03
N SER A 121 -8.66 -5.00 2.19
CA SER A 121 -7.45 -5.78 2.54
C SER A 121 -7.22 -6.94 1.56
N LEU A 122 -8.24 -7.79 1.38
CA LEU A 122 -8.19 -8.94 0.48
C LEU A 122 -8.18 -8.47 -0.99
N THR A 123 -9.04 -7.52 -1.34
CA THR A 123 -9.12 -6.89 -2.68
C THR A 123 -7.76 -6.46 -3.21
N THR A 124 -6.95 -5.78 -2.38
CA THR A 124 -5.63 -5.29 -2.79
C THR A 124 -4.66 -6.43 -3.09
N SER A 125 -4.78 -7.55 -2.36
CA SER A 125 -3.97 -8.75 -2.58
C SER A 125 -4.41 -9.51 -3.84
N PHE A 126 -5.72 -9.63 -4.09
CA PHE A 126 -6.24 -10.15 -5.36
C PHE A 126 -5.81 -9.30 -6.54
N ALA A 127 -5.93 -7.97 -6.43
CA ALA A 127 -5.54 -7.05 -7.50
C ALA A 127 -4.08 -7.24 -7.92
N ARG A 128 -3.17 -7.47 -6.96
CA ARG A 128 -1.79 -7.83 -7.27
C ARG A 128 -1.67 -9.21 -7.92
N ALA A 129 -2.39 -10.21 -7.42
CA ALA A 129 -2.30 -11.58 -7.90
C ALA A 129 -2.80 -11.74 -9.35
N VAL A 130 -3.86 -11.02 -9.73
CA VAL A 130 -4.45 -11.10 -11.08
C VAL A 130 -3.75 -10.21 -12.11
N SER A 131 -2.99 -9.20 -11.67
CA SER A 131 -2.23 -8.28 -12.53
C SER A 131 -1.20 -9.03 -13.40
N PRO A 132 -0.91 -8.60 -14.65
CA PRO A 132 -1.36 -7.36 -15.30
C PRO A 132 -2.61 -7.51 -16.18
N MET A 133 -3.08 -8.73 -16.44
CA MET A 133 -4.14 -8.98 -17.43
C MET A 133 -5.48 -9.39 -16.82
N GLY A 134 -5.51 -9.75 -15.54
CA GLY A 134 -6.73 -10.15 -14.86
C GLY A 134 -7.49 -8.98 -14.25
N HIS A 135 -8.60 -9.28 -13.59
CA HIS A 135 -9.48 -8.27 -13.01
C HIS A 135 -10.15 -8.76 -11.74
N VAL A 136 -10.38 -7.86 -10.79
CA VAL A 136 -11.15 -8.14 -9.57
C VAL A 136 -12.43 -7.33 -9.63
N TYR A 137 -13.56 -8.02 -9.68
CA TYR A 137 -14.87 -7.44 -9.50
C TYR A 137 -15.27 -7.58 -8.03
N THR A 138 -15.26 -6.47 -7.30
CA THR A 138 -15.62 -6.45 -5.88
C THR A 138 -16.92 -5.69 -5.66
N PHE A 139 -17.72 -6.14 -4.70
CA PHE A 139 -19.03 -5.56 -4.40
C PHE A 139 -19.16 -5.31 -2.89
N ASP A 140 -19.68 -4.15 -2.50
CA ASP A 140 -20.13 -3.89 -1.12
C ASP A 140 -21.54 -3.31 -1.17
N PHE A 141 -22.46 -3.93 -0.42
CA PHE A 141 -23.84 -3.48 -0.37
C PHE A 141 -23.99 -2.15 0.38
N HIS A 142 -23.02 -1.81 1.25
CA HIS A 142 -23.07 -0.60 2.05
C HIS A 142 -22.45 0.56 1.29
N GLU A 143 -23.30 1.45 0.77
CA GLU A 143 -22.92 2.56 -0.10
C GLU A 143 -21.72 3.37 0.42
N GLN A 144 -21.70 3.76 1.70
CA GLN A 144 -20.59 4.54 2.26
C GLN A 144 -19.26 3.77 2.27
N ARG A 145 -19.29 2.43 2.41
CA ARG A 145 -18.06 1.61 2.36
C ARG A 145 -17.61 1.45 0.92
N ALA A 146 -18.53 1.22 -0.01
CA ALA A 146 -18.23 1.16 -1.44
C ALA A 146 -17.60 2.48 -1.94
N ALA A 147 -18.15 3.63 -1.54
CA ALA A 147 -17.66 4.94 -1.96
C ALA A 147 -16.29 5.33 -1.35
N SER A 148 -15.92 4.73 -0.21
CA SER A 148 -14.65 4.98 0.49
C SER A 148 -13.63 3.84 0.37
N ALA A 149 -13.95 2.83 -0.45
CA ALA A 149 -13.14 1.64 -0.69
C ALA A 149 -11.82 1.99 -1.38
#